data_AF-A0A9E3A5Z0-F1
#
_entry.id   AF-A0A9E3A5Z0-F1
#
_cell.length_a   1.000
_cell.length_b   1.000
_cell.length_c   1.000
_cell.angle_alpha   90.00
_cell.angle_beta   90.00
_cell.angle_gamma   90.00
#
_symmetry.space_group_name_H-M   'P 1'
#
loop_
_entity.id
_entity.type
_entity.pdbx_description
1 polymer ?
#
loop_
_entity_poly.entity_id
_entity_poly.type
_entity_poly.pdbx_seq_one_letter_code
_entity_poly.pdbx_strand_id
1 'polypeptide(L)'
;RKLVADADTTPSARVLHAMARNHGNTFVRFVLIESTLHKASLQKLELPKQVREHFSQLATESLIKQRDLEASDEIDFETFRQRYLAADLLRV
;
A
#
# COMPACT_ATOMS: atom_id res chain seq x y z
N ARG A 1 3.04 -6.36 -28.75
CA ARG A 1 3.71 -7.66 -28.45
C ARG A 1 5.25 -7.54 -28.33
N LYS A 2 5.80 -6.40 -27.86
CA LYS A 2 7.26 -6.19 -27.81
C LYS A 2 7.96 -7.03 -26.73
N LEU A 3 7.33 -7.19 -25.56
CA LEU A 3 7.83 -8.01 -24.44
C LEU A 3 7.94 -9.52 -24.75
N VAL A 4 7.13 -10.02 -25.69
CA VAL A 4 7.16 -11.43 -26.11
C VAL A 4 8.27 -11.68 -27.13
N ALA A 5 8.64 -10.64 -27.90
CA ALA A 5 9.72 -10.71 -28.88
C ALA A 5 11.10 -10.47 -28.26
N ASP A 6 11.16 -9.80 -27.11
CA ASP A 6 12.41 -9.46 -26.41
C ASP A 6 12.21 -9.53 -24.89
N ALA A 7 12.70 -10.62 -24.29
CA ALA A 7 12.58 -10.89 -22.86
C ALA A 7 13.36 -9.90 -21.99
N ASP A 8 14.42 -9.28 -22.51
CA ASP A 8 15.27 -8.33 -21.76
C ASP A 8 14.57 -6.99 -21.52
N THR A 9 13.51 -6.71 -22.30
CA THR A 9 12.68 -5.50 -22.12
C THR A 9 11.64 -5.64 -21.01
N THR A 10 11.48 -6.83 -20.43
CA THR A 10 10.51 -7.08 -19.37
C THR A 10 10.86 -6.33 -18.09
N PRO A 11 9.85 -5.90 -17.29
CA PRO A 11 10.11 -5.28 -15.99
C PRO A 11 10.98 -6.14 -15.06
N SER A 12 10.79 -7.46 -15.07
CA SER A 12 11.60 -8.41 -14.31
C SER A 12 13.05 -8.42 -14.77
N ALA A 13 13.33 -8.45 -16.08
CA ALA A 13 14.70 -8.39 -16.60
C ALA A 13 15.40 -7.09 -16.22
N ARG A 14 14.71 -5.94 -16.29
CA ARG A 14 15.28 -4.65 -15.85
C ARG A 14 15.64 -4.66 -14.36
N VAL A 15 14.82 -5.26 -13.51
CA VAL A 15 15.11 -5.40 -12.08
C VAL A 15 16.36 -6.27 -11.86
N LEU A 16 16.46 -7.41 -12.54
CA LEU A 16 17.64 -8.29 -12.45
C LEU A 16 18.91 -7.58 -12.93
N HIS A 17 18.85 -6.83 -14.03
CA HIS A 17 19.99 -6.04 -14.49
C HIS A 17 20.38 -4.93 -13.52
N ALA A 18 19.42 -4.22 -12.91
CA ALA A 18 19.69 -3.19 -11.91
C ALA A 18 20.36 -3.81 -10.67
N MET A 19 19.84 -4.93 -10.18
CA MET A 19 20.40 -5.69 -9.05
C MET A 19 21.86 -6.11 -9.31
N ALA A 20 22.13 -6.63 -10.51
CA ALA A 20 23.47 -7.07 -10.91
C ALA A 20 24.48 -5.93 -10.99
N ARG A 21 24.08 -4.80 -11.58
CA ARG A 21 25.00 -3.67 -11.79
C ARG A 21 25.29 -2.88 -10.51
N ASN A 22 24.27 -2.64 -9.69
CA ASN A 22 24.35 -1.58 -8.67
C ASN A 22 24.17 -2.08 -7.23
N HIS A 23 23.71 -3.32 -7.03
CA HIS A 23 23.29 -3.81 -5.71
C HIS A 23 23.90 -5.17 -5.33
N GLY A 24 24.92 -5.62 -6.06
CA GLY A 24 25.62 -6.88 -5.77
C GLY A 24 24.70 -8.09 -5.82
N ASN A 25 23.71 -8.08 -6.73
CA ASN A 25 22.67 -9.12 -6.85
C ASN A 25 21.83 -9.35 -5.57
N THR A 26 21.84 -8.43 -4.61
CA THR A 26 21.03 -8.55 -3.39
C THR A 26 19.70 -7.82 -3.55
N PHE A 27 18.59 -8.57 -3.53
CA PHE A 27 17.25 -8.00 -3.70
C PHE A 27 16.91 -6.97 -2.61
N VAL A 28 17.18 -7.29 -1.33
CA VAL A 28 16.91 -6.40 -0.19
C VAL A 28 17.63 -5.06 -0.34
N ARG A 29 18.88 -5.09 -0.82
CA ARG A 29 19.69 -3.88 -1.04
C ARG A 29 19.13 -3.03 -2.19
N PHE A 30 18.70 -3.68 -3.27
CA PHE A 30 18.02 -2.99 -4.38
C PHE A 30 16.74 -2.30 -3.91
N VAL A 31 15.81 -3.03 -3.29
CA VAL A 31 14.52 -2.45 -2.89
C VAL A 31 14.66 -1.36 -1.83
N LEU A 32 15.62 -1.46 -0.91
CA LEU A 32 15.86 -0.43 0.11
C LEU A 32 16.34 0.87 -0.53
N ILE A 33 17.30 0.79 -1.45
CA ILE A 33 17.84 1.96 -2.14
C ILE A 33 16.75 2.60 -3.00
N GLU A 34 16.05 1.81 -3.81
CA GLU A 34 14.94 2.30 -4.63
C GLU A 34 13.85 2.94 -3.75
N SER A 35 13.42 2.30 -2.67
CA SER A 35 12.41 2.85 -1.76
C SER A 35 12.84 4.18 -1.15
N THR A 36 14.12 4.32 -0.81
CA THR A 36 14.68 5.56 -0.25
C THR A 36 14.69 6.67 -1.29
N LEU A 37 15.06 6.37 -2.53
CA LEU A 37 15.03 7.32 -3.65
C LEU A 37 13.58 7.78 -3.93
N HIS A 38 12.64 6.85 -4.00
CA HIS A 38 11.23 7.17 -4.22
C HIS A 38 10.65 7.99 -3.06
N LYS A 39 10.95 7.65 -1.81
CA LYS A 39 10.58 8.46 -0.63
C LYS A 39 11.10 9.89 -0.77
N ALA A 40 12.38 10.07 -1.07
CA ALA A 40 12.98 11.39 -1.22
C ALA A 40 12.35 12.19 -2.36
N SER A 41 12.03 11.54 -3.49
CA SER A 41 11.33 12.17 -4.61
C SER A 41 9.91 12.58 -4.23
N LEU A 42 9.13 11.72 -3.58
CA LEU A 42 7.77 12.02 -3.15
C LEU A 42 7.72 13.15 -2.12
N GLN A 43 8.68 13.19 -1.19
CA GLN A 43 8.76 14.26 -0.18
C GLN A 43 9.05 15.64 -0.79
N LYS A 44 9.67 15.70 -1.98
CA LYS A 44 9.94 16.95 -2.71
C LYS A 44 8.75 17.41 -3.55
N LEU A 45 7.73 16.58 -3.74
CA LEU A 45 6.54 16.97 -4.49
C LEU A 45 5.67 17.87 -3.61
N GLU A 46 5.50 19.12 -4.03
CA GLU A 46 4.52 20.00 -3.42
C GLU A 46 3.11 19.60 -3.87
N LEU A 47 2.31 19.12 -2.93
CA LEU A 47 0.89 18.85 -3.20
C LEU A 47 0.13 20.17 -3.43
N PRO A 48 -0.81 20.23 -4.38
CA PRO A 48 -1.73 21.36 -4.46
C PRO A 48 -2.49 21.53 -3.14
N LYS A 49 -2.78 22.78 -2.76
CA LYS A 49 -3.47 23.10 -1.49
C LYS A 49 -4.77 22.30 -1.31
N GLN A 50 -5.59 22.23 -2.35
CA GLN A 50 -6.86 21.49 -2.36
C GLN A 50 -6.67 20.00 -2.07
N VAL A 51 -5.61 19.39 -2.59
CA VAL A 51 -5.29 17.97 -2.36
C VAL A 51 -4.87 17.75 -0.91
N ARG A 52 -4.05 18.63 -0.34
CA ARG A 52 -3.69 18.56 1.09
C ARG A 52 -4.91 18.68 1.99
N GLU A 53 -5.75 19.67 1.75
CA GLU A 53 -6.97 19.91 2.54
C GLU A 53 -7.91 18.71 2.49
N HIS A 54 -8.14 18.16 1.29
CA HIS A 54 -8.96 16.96 1.12
C HIS A 54 -8.45 15.77 1.94
N PHE A 55 -7.15 15.44 1.84
CA PHE A 55 -6.60 14.30 2.59
C PHE A 55 -6.53 14.55 4.11
N SER A 56 -6.28 15.78 4.55
CA SER A 56 -6.33 16.14 5.97
C SER A 56 -7.75 16.00 6.55
N GLN A 57 -8.77 16.38 5.77
CA GLN A 57 -10.16 16.18 6.15
C GLN A 57 -10.50 14.69 6.23
N LEU A 58 -10.14 13.89 5.23
CA LEU A 58 -10.37 12.44 5.23
C LEU A 58 -9.72 11.74 6.42
N ALA A 59 -8.49 12.11 6.79
CA ALA A 59 -7.81 11.55 7.95
C ALA A 59 -8.53 11.88 9.28
N THR A 60 -9.08 13.09 9.38
CA THR A 60 -9.85 13.50 10.57
C THR A 60 -11.18 12.75 10.63
N GLU A 61 -11.89 12.67 9.50
CA GLU A 61 -13.15 11.94 9.40
C GLU A 61 -12.99 10.45 9.68
N SER A 62 -11.88 9.82 9.24
CA SER A 62 -11.65 8.39 9.50
C SER A 62 -11.48 8.10 10.99
N LEU A 63 -10.80 8.98 11.73
CA LEU A 63 -10.62 8.82 13.18
C LEU A 63 -11.92 9.02 13.95
N ILE A 64 -12.74 10.00 13.54
CA ILE A 64 -14.07 10.21 14.13
C ILE A 64 -14.94 8.97 13.89
N LYS A 65 -15.03 8.51 12.65
CA LYS A 65 -15.82 7.32 12.28
C LYS A 65 -15.36 6.07 13.01
N GLN A 66 -14.04 5.87 13.15
CA GLN A 66 -13.50 4.75 13.91
C GLN A 66 -13.98 4.81 15.37
N ARG A 67 -13.83 5.95 16.04
CA ARG A 67 -14.26 6.10 17.44
C ARG A 67 -15.77 5.93 17.61
N ASP A 68 -16.55 6.45 16.68
CA ASP A 68 -18.01 6.33 16.74
C ASP A 68 -18.45 4.87 16.56
N LEU A 69 -17.79 4.12 15.66
CA LEU A 69 -18.01 2.68 15.50
C LEU A 69 -17.64 1.90 16.77
N GLU A 70 -16.42 2.10 17.28
CA GLU A 70 -15.93 1.45 18.50
C GLU A 70 -16.81 1.76 19.73
N ALA A 71 -17.37 2.98 19.81
CA ALA A 71 -18.30 3.36 20.87
C ALA A 71 -19.72 2.76 20.69
N SER A 72 -20.06 2.35 19.48
CA SER A 72 -21.35 1.74 19.13
C SER A 72 -21.33 0.21 19.16
N ASP A 73 -20.20 -0.42 19.51
CA ASP A 73 -20.10 -1.87 19.58
C ASP A 73 -21.05 -2.44 20.65
N GLU A 74 -22.05 -3.21 20.20
CA GLU A 74 -23.06 -3.84 21.07
C GLU A 74 -22.65 -5.23 21.57
N ILE A 75 -21.62 -5.82 20.96
CA ILE A 75 -21.14 -7.17 21.26
C ILE A 75 -19.61 -7.18 21.37
N ASP A 76 -19.08 -8.09 22.18
CA ASP A 76 -17.64 -8.29 22.28
C ASP A 76 -17.06 -8.93 21.00
N PHE A 77 -15.74 -8.83 20.87
CA PHE A 77 -15.01 -9.29 19.69
C PHE A 77 -15.20 -10.79 19.39
N GLU A 78 -15.23 -11.67 20.39
CA GLU A 78 -15.34 -13.10 20.14
C GLU A 78 -16.75 -13.46 19.67
N THR A 79 -17.78 -12.84 20.25
CA THR A 79 -19.16 -12.97 19.77
C THR A 79 -19.29 -12.48 18.33
N PHE A 80 -18.69 -11.34 17.98
CA PHE A 80 -18.67 -10.84 16.61
C PHE A 80 -17.97 -11.81 15.64
N ARG A 81 -16.77 -12.30 15.99
CA ARG A 81 -15.97 -13.21 15.16
C ARG A 81 -16.73 -14.51 14.86
N GLN A 82 -17.40 -15.07 15.86
CA GLN A 82 -18.21 -16.28 15.68
C GLN A 82 -19.38 -16.03 14.71
N ARG A 83 -20.11 -14.92 14.86
CA ARG A 83 -21.19 -14.52 13.93
C ARG A 83 -20.68 -14.28 12.50
N TYR A 84 -19.56 -13.57 12.36
CA TYR A 84 -18.94 -13.28 11.06
C TYR A 84 -18.58 -14.55 10.28
N LEU A 85 -18.11 -15.58 10.97
CA LEU A 85 -17.69 -16.85 10.35
C LEU A 85 -18.82 -17.88 10.21
N ALA A 86 -19.94 -17.70 10.90
CA ALA A 86 -21.07 -18.65 10.91
C ALA A 86 -21.93 -18.65 9.63
N ALA A 87 -21.42 -18.16 8.51
CA ALA A 87 -22.06 -18.09 7.19
C ALA A 87 -23.25 -17.11 7.03
N ASP A 88 -23.89 -16.64 8.11
CA ASP A 88 -24.99 -15.65 8.02
C ASP A 88 -24.55 -14.30 7.40
N LEU A 89 -23.26 -13.98 7.50
CA LEU A 89 -22.63 -12.79 6.90
C LEU A 89 -21.76 -13.10 5.68
N LEU A 90 -21.55 -14.39 5.33
CA LEU A 90 -20.85 -14.81 4.10
C LEU A 90 -21.86 -14.96 2.96
N ARG A 91 -22.57 -13.89 2.61
CA ARG A 91 -23.24 -13.84 1.30
C ARG A 91 -22.24 -13.34 0.27
N VAL A 92 -21.68 -14.27 -0.50
CA VAL A 92 -21.02 -14.00 -1.78
C VAL A 92 -22.09 -13.93 -2.87
#